data_AF-D0F8R2-F1
#
_entry.id   AF-D0F8R2-F1
#
_cell.length_a   1.000
_cell.length_b   1.000
_cell.length_c   1.000
_cell.angle_alpha   90.00
_cell.angle_beta   90.00
_cell.angle_gamma   90.00
#
_symmetry.space_group_name_H-M   'P 1'
#
loop_
_entity.id
_entity.type
_entity.pdbx_description
1 polymer ?
#
loop_
_entity_poly.entity_id
_entity_poly.type
_entity_poly.pdbx_seq_one_letter_code
_entity_poly.pdbx_strand_id
1 'polypeptide(L)'
;DMLRAAIKAGTELGKQAKSVIDAGQLVSDEIILGLIKERIAQDDCEKGFLLDGFPRTIPQADGLKEMGIAVDYVVEFDVADDVIVERMAGRRAHLPSGRTYHSVYNPPKEEGKDDITGEELVVRDDDKEETVRAR
;
A
#
# COMPACT_ATOMS: atom_id res chain seq x y z
N ASP A 1 5.53 -5.47 2.78
CA ASP A 1 5.56 -5.64 1.32
C ASP A 1 6.78 -6.48 0.92
N MET A 2 6.77 -6.98 -0.31
CA MET A 2 7.83 -7.84 -0.88
C MET A 2 9.22 -7.19 -0.87
N LEU A 3 9.28 -5.89 -1.16
CA LEU A 3 10.50 -5.10 -1.21
C LEU A 3 11.22 -5.07 0.16
N ARG A 4 10.48 -4.78 1.24
CA ARG A 4 11.03 -4.81 2.61
C ARG A 4 11.53 -6.20 3.01
N ALA A 5 10.83 -7.27 2.59
CA ALA A 5 11.25 -8.64 2.88
C ALA A 5 12.56 -8.98 2.16
N ALA A 6 12.70 -8.62 0.88
CA ALA A 6 13.91 -8.83 0.11
C ALA A 6 15.11 -8.05 0.66
N ILE A 7 14.90 -6.79 1.08
CA ILE A 7 15.91 -5.96 1.76
C ILE A 7 16.36 -6.62 3.06
N LYS A 8 15.41 -7.06 3.90
CA LYS A 8 15.70 -7.72 5.18
C LYS A 8 16.45 -9.04 4.99
N ALA A 9 16.10 -9.81 3.96
CA ALA A 9 16.76 -11.07 3.62
C ALA A 9 18.16 -10.87 3.00
N GLY A 10 18.51 -9.66 2.57
CA GLY A 10 19.81 -9.37 1.97
C GLY A 10 20.03 -10.04 0.63
N THR A 11 18.96 -10.30 -0.12
CA THR A 11 19.02 -10.79 -1.52
C THR A 11 19.74 -9.78 -2.41
N GLU A 12 20.27 -10.22 -3.55
CA GLU A 12 20.96 -9.29 -4.47
C GLU A 12 20.04 -8.18 -4.97
N LEU A 13 18.80 -8.53 -5.37
CA LEU A 13 17.78 -7.54 -5.72
C LEU A 13 17.38 -6.67 -4.53
N GLY A 14 17.28 -7.24 -3.33
CA GLY A 14 17.02 -6.49 -2.10
C GLY A 14 18.10 -5.45 -1.80
N LYS A 15 19.39 -5.78 -1.99
CA LYS A 15 20.50 -4.83 -1.81
C LYS A 15 20.45 -3.72 -2.85
N GLN A 16 20.20 -4.04 -4.12
CA GLN A 16 20.04 -3.04 -5.18
C GLN A 16 18.90 -2.08 -4.87
N ALA A 17 17.74 -2.62 -4.50
CA ALA A 17 16.58 -1.81 -4.18
C ALA A 17 16.81 -0.95 -2.94
N LYS A 18 17.49 -1.48 -1.90
CA LYS A 18 17.89 -0.71 -0.73
C LYS A 18 18.74 0.51 -1.12
N SER A 19 19.75 0.33 -1.98
CA SER A 19 20.61 1.42 -2.44
C SER A 19 19.83 2.52 -3.16
N VAL A 20 18.85 2.16 -4.00
CA VAL A 20 17.99 3.12 -4.72
C VAL A 20 17.10 3.90 -3.74
N ILE A 21 16.50 3.22 -2.75
CA ILE A 21 15.65 3.85 -1.73
C ILE A 21 16.46 4.76 -0.81
N ASP A 22 17.64 4.31 -0.36
CA ASP A 22 18.53 5.12 0.49
C ASP A 22 18.98 6.40 -0.23
N ALA A 23 19.05 6.37 -1.57
CA ALA A 23 19.32 7.53 -2.41
C ALA A 23 18.09 8.43 -2.66
N GLY A 24 16.92 8.10 -2.09
CA GLY A 24 15.67 8.85 -2.29
C GLY A 24 15.07 8.68 -3.68
N GLN A 25 15.48 7.65 -4.42
CA GLN A 25 15.01 7.37 -5.78
C GLN A 25 13.90 6.32 -5.78
N LEU A 26 13.12 6.30 -6.86
CA LEU A 26 12.11 5.27 -7.09
C LEU A 26 12.76 3.99 -7.60
N VAL A 27 12.34 2.86 -7.05
CA VAL A 27 12.76 1.54 -7.52
C VAL A 27 12.25 1.33 -8.95
N SER A 28 13.13 0.89 -9.86
CA SER A 28 12.77 0.67 -11.25
C SER A 28 11.82 -0.51 -11.43
N ASP A 29 11.04 -0.49 -12.51
CA ASP A 29 10.14 -1.59 -12.88
C ASP A 29 10.90 -2.92 -13.02
N GLU A 30 12.12 -2.88 -13.56
CA GLU A 30 12.99 -4.06 -13.71
C GLU A 30 13.29 -4.73 -12.36
N ILE A 31 13.64 -3.94 -11.33
CA ILE A 31 13.91 -4.46 -9.99
C ILE A 31 12.62 -5.04 -9.39
N ILE A 32 11.48 -4.36 -9.54
CA ILE A 32 10.20 -4.85 -9.02
C ILE A 32 9.78 -6.16 -9.71
N LEU A 33 9.88 -6.24 -11.03
CA LEU A 33 9.58 -7.46 -11.80
C LEU A 33 10.50 -8.62 -11.39
N GLY A 34 11.79 -8.36 -11.21
CA GLY A 34 12.74 -9.35 -10.67
C GLY A 34 12.32 -9.87 -9.30
N LEU A 35 11.94 -8.97 -8.39
CA LEU A 35 11.48 -9.34 -7.05
C LEU A 35 10.20 -10.17 -7.09
N ILE A 36 9.24 -9.84 -7.97
CA ILE A 36 8.03 -10.62 -8.17
C ILE A 36 8.39 -12.03 -8.64
N LYS A 37 9.31 -12.15 -9.61
CA LYS A 37 9.78 -13.46 -10.12
C LYS A 37 10.28 -14.36 -9.00
N GLU A 38 11.16 -13.84 -8.15
CA GLU A 38 11.72 -14.59 -7.03
C GLU A 38 10.64 -14.93 -6.00
N ARG A 39 9.69 -14.02 -5.78
CA ARG A 39 8.64 -14.20 -4.78
C ARG A 39 7.63 -15.29 -5.18
N ILE A 40 7.15 -15.29 -6.42
CA ILE A 40 6.16 -16.26 -6.88
C ILE A 40 6.74 -17.67 -7.08
N ALA A 41 8.07 -17.79 -7.12
CA ALA A 41 8.76 -19.08 -7.23
C ALA A 41 8.88 -19.83 -5.89
N GLN A 42 8.42 -19.24 -4.78
CA GLN A 42 8.44 -19.88 -3.46
C GLN A 42 7.27 -20.87 -3.29
N ASP A 43 7.48 -21.92 -2.49
CA ASP A 43 6.54 -23.03 -2.29
C ASP A 43 5.12 -22.60 -1.88
N ASP A 44 4.98 -21.48 -1.18
CA ASP A 44 3.66 -20.99 -0.75
C ASP A 44 2.83 -20.39 -1.90
N CYS A 45 3.44 -20.15 -3.07
CA CYS A 45 2.77 -19.69 -4.28
C CYS A 45 2.40 -20.82 -5.25
N GLU A 46 2.65 -22.09 -4.91
CA GLU A 46 2.30 -23.24 -5.77
C GLU A 46 0.81 -23.31 -6.11
N LYS A 47 -0.06 -22.89 -5.18
CA LYS A 47 -1.52 -22.86 -5.36
C LYS A 47 -2.03 -21.58 -6.01
N GLY A 48 -1.13 -20.67 -6.40
CA GLY A 48 -1.44 -19.36 -6.95
C GLY A 48 -1.02 -18.22 -6.02
N PHE A 49 -1.31 -17.00 -6.45
CA PHE A 49 -0.93 -15.76 -5.78
C PHE A 49 -1.96 -14.67 -6.06
N LEU A 50 -1.96 -13.64 -5.22
CA LEU A 50 -2.70 -12.39 -5.46
C LEU A 50 -1.68 -11.25 -5.52
N LEU A 51 -1.62 -10.57 -6.66
CA LEU A 51 -0.84 -9.34 -6.80
C LEU A 51 -1.69 -8.16 -6.30
N ASP A 52 -1.30 -7.55 -5.19
CA ASP A 52 -1.98 -6.42 -4.58
C ASP A 52 -1.18 -5.13 -4.82
N GLY A 53 -1.79 -4.17 -5.51
CA GLY A 53 -1.15 -2.91 -5.89
C GLY A 53 -0.07 -3.05 -6.96
N PHE A 54 -0.07 -4.14 -7.74
CA PHE A 54 0.78 -4.38 -8.91
C PHE A 54 0.04 -5.26 -9.93
N PRO A 55 0.20 -5.03 -11.25
CA PRO A 55 0.90 -3.92 -11.90
C PRO A 55 0.14 -2.60 -11.73
N ARG A 56 0.87 -1.46 -11.76
CA ARG A 56 0.32 -0.09 -11.73
C ARG A 56 0.44 0.64 -13.06
N THR A 57 1.28 0.14 -13.96
CA THR A 57 1.54 0.75 -15.27
C THR A 57 1.45 -0.31 -16.36
N ILE A 58 1.19 0.12 -17.61
CA ILE A 58 1.18 -0.77 -18.77
C ILE A 58 2.53 -1.50 -18.94
N PRO A 59 3.70 -0.82 -18.86
CA PRO A 59 5.00 -1.50 -18.93
C PRO A 59 5.20 -2.60 -17.88
N GLN A 60 4.68 -2.43 -16.66
CA GLN A 60 4.73 -3.47 -15.62
C GLN A 60 3.87 -4.68 -16.00
N ALA A 61 2.69 -4.45 -16.57
CA ALA A 61 1.82 -5.53 -17.04
C ALA A 61 2.46 -6.29 -18.23
N ASP A 62 3.08 -5.58 -19.17
CA ASP A 62 3.83 -6.19 -20.27
C ASP A 62 5.02 -7.00 -19.74
N GLY A 63 5.74 -6.50 -18.73
CA GLY A 63 6.82 -7.23 -18.06
C GLY A 63 6.38 -8.55 -17.44
N LEU A 64 5.22 -8.60 -16.77
CA LEU A 64 4.66 -9.86 -16.25
C LEU A 64 4.40 -10.87 -17.38
N LYS A 65 3.84 -10.39 -18.49
CA LYS A 65 3.56 -11.22 -19.67
C LYS A 65 4.84 -11.76 -20.31
N GLU A 66 5.86 -10.92 -20.49
CA GLU A 66 7.16 -11.32 -21.05
C GLU A 66 7.87 -12.36 -20.18
N MET A 67 7.69 -12.28 -18.85
CA MET A 67 8.21 -13.27 -17.91
C MET A 67 7.43 -14.59 -17.90
N GLY A 68 6.31 -14.68 -18.61
CA GLY A 68 5.45 -15.86 -18.63
C GLY A 68 4.64 -16.05 -17.35
N ILE A 69 4.43 -14.98 -16.57
CA ILE A 69 3.62 -15.04 -15.35
C ILE A 69 2.14 -15.03 -15.78
N ALA A 70 1.45 -16.13 -15.51
CA ALA A 70 0.02 -16.26 -15.81
C ALA A 70 -0.81 -15.49 -14.78
N VAL A 71 -1.76 -14.69 -15.26
CA VAL A 71 -2.77 -14.00 -14.45
C VAL A 71 -4.13 -14.43 -14.96
N ASP A 72 -4.88 -15.16 -14.15
CA ASP A 72 -6.17 -15.72 -14.54
C ASP A 72 -7.30 -14.68 -14.51
N TYR A 73 -7.24 -13.75 -13.55
CA TYR A 73 -8.30 -12.79 -13.29
C TYR A 73 -7.74 -11.42 -12.92
N VAL A 74 -8.44 -10.38 -13.35
CA VAL A 74 -8.30 -9.01 -12.85
C VAL A 74 -9.57 -8.70 -12.06
N VAL A 75 -9.42 -8.45 -10.76
CA VAL A 75 -10.55 -8.16 -9.86
C VAL A 75 -10.53 -6.67 -9.55
N GLU A 76 -11.51 -5.95 -10.07
CA GLU A 76 -11.73 -4.54 -9.81
C GLU A 76 -12.81 -4.37 -8.73
N PHE A 77 -12.48 -3.67 -7.66
CA PHE A 77 -13.46 -3.25 -6.67
C PHE A 77 -14.07 -1.91 -7.12
N ASP A 78 -15.21 -1.98 -7.79
CA ASP A 78 -15.97 -0.81 -8.19
C ASP A 78 -16.73 -0.22 -7.00
N VAL A 79 -16.28 0.96 -6.55
CA VAL A 79 -16.84 1.70 -5.42
C VAL A 79 -16.90 3.17 -5.84
N ALA A 80 -18.06 3.79 -5.65
CA ALA A 80 -18.24 5.20 -5.99
C ALA A 80 -17.24 6.10 -5.23
N ASP A 81 -16.65 7.06 -5.94
CA ASP A 81 -15.64 7.99 -5.40
C ASP A 81 -16.10 8.67 -4.10
N ASP A 82 -17.37 9.07 -4.03
CA ASP A 82 -17.90 9.75 -2.84
C ASP A 82 -17.89 8.85 -1.60
N VAL A 83 -18.08 7.52 -1.75
CA VAL A 83 -17.95 6.56 -0.66
C VAL A 83 -16.50 6.46 -0.19
N ILE A 84 -15.54 6.52 -1.12
CA ILE A 84 -14.11 6.54 -0.80
C ILE A 84 -13.77 7.83 -0.05
N VAL A 85 -14.20 8.98 -0.57
CA VAL A 85 -13.96 10.30 0.04
C VAL A 85 -14.55 10.36 1.45
N GLU A 86 -15.80 9.95 1.64
CA GLU A 86 -16.46 9.95 2.95
C GLU A 86 -15.69 9.06 3.95
N ARG A 87 -15.30 7.86 3.52
CA ARG A 87 -14.53 6.92 4.33
C ARG A 87 -13.15 7.46 4.71
N MET A 88 -12.50 8.21 3.82
CA MET A 88 -11.17 8.76 4.06
C MET A 88 -11.24 10.01 4.95
N ALA A 89 -12.14 10.95 4.64
CA ALA A 89 -12.34 12.20 5.38
C ALA A 89 -12.83 11.98 6.81
N GLY A 90 -13.49 10.85 7.08
CA GLY A 90 -13.90 10.46 8.42
C GLY A 90 -12.76 10.01 9.33
N ARG A 91 -11.57 9.70 8.79
CA ARG A 91 -10.43 9.20 9.59
C ARG A 91 -9.87 10.27 10.53
N ARG A 92 -9.52 9.82 11.73
CA ARG A 92 -8.89 10.61 12.79
C ARG A 92 -7.74 9.81 13.38
N ALA A 93 -6.67 10.48 13.77
CA ALA A 93 -5.51 9.85 14.36
C ALA A 93 -5.05 10.61 15.60
N HIS A 94 -4.72 9.87 16.65
CA HIS A 94 -3.92 10.39 17.75
C HIS A 94 -2.44 10.15 17.43
N LEU A 95 -1.73 11.19 17.00
CA LEU A 95 -0.34 11.04 16.50
C LEU A 95 0.63 10.42 17.52
N PRO A 96 0.62 10.81 18.81
CA PRO A 96 1.57 10.26 19.79
C PRO A 96 1.43 8.75 20.02
N SER A 97 0.20 8.21 19.96
CA SER A 97 -0.05 6.79 20.23
C SER A 97 -0.24 5.93 18.97
N GLY A 98 -0.56 6.56 17.84
CA GLY A 98 -0.97 5.86 16.62
C GLY A 98 -2.40 5.31 16.66
N ARG A 99 -3.19 5.55 17.72
CA ARG A 99 -4.60 5.15 17.77
C ARG A 99 -5.39 5.86 16.68
N THR A 100 -6.37 5.16 16.12
CA THR A 100 -7.19 5.62 15.01
C THR A 100 -8.67 5.59 15.36
N TYR A 101 -9.37 6.58 14.86
CA TYR A 101 -10.81 6.75 15.01
C TYR A 101 -11.43 7.05 13.65
N HIS A 102 -12.74 6.91 13.56
CA HIS A 102 -13.51 7.38 12.43
C HIS A 102 -14.77 8.03 12.93
N SER A 103 -15.13 9.20 12.41
CA SER A 103 -16.32 9.97 12.82
C SER A 103 -17.66 9.21 12.78
N VAL A 104 -17.72 8.04 12.14
CA VAL A 104 -18.95 7.26 11.90
C VAL A 104 -18.73 5.81 12.31
N TYR A 105 -17.71 5.15 11.76
CA TYR A 105 -17.51 3.71 11.96
C TYR A 105 -16.77 3.33 13.26
N ASN A 106 -16.07 4.29 13.89
CA ASN A 106 -15.37 4.10 15.16
C ASN A 106 -15.18 5.46 15.86
N PRO A 107 -16.28 6.12 16.28
CA PRO A 107 -16.21 7.47 16.82
C PRO A 107 -15.49 7.47 18.18
N PRO A 108 -14.71 8.52 18.49
CA PRO A 108 -14.20 8.69 19.84
C PRO A 108 -15.36 8.94 20.82
N LYS A 109 -15.15 8.69 22.10
CA LYS A 109 -16.12 8.95 23.18
C LYS A 109 -16.46 10.44 23.30
N GLU A 110 -15.46 11.29 23.07
CA GLU A 110 -15.62 12.74 23.00
C GLU A 110 -15.08 13.22 21.65
N GLU A 111 -15.87 14.06 20.96
CA GLU A 111 -15.52 14.53 19.62
C GLU A 111 -14.16 15.24 19.62
N GLY A 112 -13.28 14.83 18.70
CA GLY A 112 -11.96 15.41 18.55
C GLY A 112 -10.95 15.02 19.62
N LYS A 113 -11.26 14.08 20.54
CA LYS A 113 -10.34 13.66 21.59
C LYS A 113 -10.04 12.17 21.60
N ASP A 114 -8.80 11.86 21.98
CA ASP A 114 -8.37 10.49 22.22
C ASP A 114 -9.01 9.93 23.50
N ASP A 115 -9.55 8.73 23.42
CA ASP A 115 -10.30 8.10 24.53
C ASP A 115 -9.45 7.78 25.78
N ILE A 116 -8.12 7.75 25.64
CA ILE A 116 -7.20 7.38 26.72
C ILE A 116 -6.56 8.63 27.32
N THR A 117 -6.03 9.52 26.48
CA THR A 117 -5.27 10.68 26.95
C THR A 117 -6.11 11.96 27.02
N GLY A 118 -7.22 12.03 26.29
CA GLY A 118 -8.01 13.25 26.12
C GLY A 118 -7.34 14.30 25.23
N GLU A 119 -6.22 13.97 24.60
CA GLU A 119 -5.50 14.83 23.67
C GLU A 119 -6.22 14.92 22.32
N GLU A 120 -5.91 15.95 21.53
CA GLU A 120 -6.59 16.20 20.26
C GLU A 120 -6.31 15.14 19.19
N LEU A 121 -7.36 14.77 18.47
CA LEU A 121 -7.28 13.97 17.26
C LEU A 121 -7.11 14.85 16.04
N VAL A 122 -6.28 14.40 15.10
CA VAL A 122 -6.04 15.12 13.85
C VAL A 122 -6.54 14.34 12.64
N VAL A 123 -6.84 15.07 11.58
CA VAL A 123 -6.97 14.51 10.23
C VAL A 123 -5.59 14.57 9.58
N ARG A 124 -5.14 13.47 8.99
CA ARG A 124 -3.85 13.45 8.27
C ARG A 124 -4.00 14.21 6.96
N ASP A 125 -2.93 14.84 6.47
CA ASP A 125 -2.98 15.59 5.20
C ASP A 125 -3.43 14.71 4.00
N ASP A 126 -3.04 13.43 4.03
CA ASP A 126 -3.42 12.41 3.06
C ASP A 126 -4.91 12.00 3.09
N ASP A 127 -5.60 12.32 4.17
CA ASP A 127 -7.02 11.99 4.41
C ASP A 127 -7.96 13.17 4.11
N LYS A 128 -7.39 14.35 3.78
CA LYS A 128 -8.18 15.51 3.36
C LYS A 128 -8.85 15.24 2.03
N GLU A 129 -10.11 15.65 1.90
CA GLU A 129 -10.92 15.42 0.70
C GLU A 129 -10.21 15.85 -0.60
N GLU A 130 -9.59 17.04 -0.61
CA GLU A 130 -8.84 17.54 -1.77
C GLU A 130 -7.70 16.59 -2.19
N THR A 131 -6.98 16.04 -1.21
CA THR A 131 -5.88 15.10 -1.45
C THR A 131 -6.41 13.74 -1.91
N VAL A 132 -7.53 13.29 -1.37
CA VAL A 132 -8.16 12.01 -1.73
C VAL A 132 -8.68 12.05 -3.17
N ARG A 133 -9.34 13.13 -3.56
CA ARG A 133 -9.88 13.30 -4.93
C ARG A 133 -8.80 13.52 -5.99
N ALA A 134 -7.62 13.98 -5.60
CA ALA A 134 -6.50 14.20 -6.51
C ALA A 134 -5.63 12.95 -6.75
N ARG A 135 -5.84 11.86 -6.00
CA ARG A 135 -5.11 10.59 -6.12
C ARG A 135 -5.75 9.66 -7.13
#